data_AF-A0AB72WZP9-F1
#
_entry.id   AF-A0AB72WZP9-F1
#
_cell.length_a   1.000
_cell.length_b   1.000
_cell.length_c   1.000
_cell.angle_alpha   90.00
_cell.angle_beta   90.00
_cell.angle_gamma   90.00
#
_symmetry.space_group_name_H-M   'P 1'
#
loop_
_entity.id
_entity.type
_entity.pdbx_description
1 polymer ?
#
loop_
_entity_poly.entity_id
_entity_poly.type
_entity_poly.pdbx_seq_one_letter_code
_entity_poly.pdbx_strand_id
1 'polypeptide(L)'
;MVFGRSAVRNVLAWIGGCAIVAVVVGATLVCGAKAWLREEPKLGRADVIVVLGGESGQRVIGAAELYHAGIAPRVFVSGQGDCLLITRRLVMAGVPAERIGHECVSGSTMENARMTRETLADQQVNSAILVTSWYHTGRALAVFRKVWPEVAWGARGVFPGDTLAKSVPIYEAGSILAEYVKRAWYAVRYWA
;
A
#
# COMPACT_ATOMS: atom_id res chain seq x y z
N MET A 1 47.00 -4.73 23.55
CA MET A 1 46.97 -4.35 22.12
C MET A 1 46.45 -2.92 22.01
N VAL A 2 47.32 -1.96 21.74
CA VAL A 2 46.91 -0.57 21.46
C VAL A 2 46.73 -0.47 19.95
N PHE A 3 45.48 -0.41 19.48
CA PHE A 3 45.22 -0.15 18.05
C PHE A 3 45.90 1.17 17.67
N GLY A 4 46.74 1.15 16.62
CA GLY A 4 47.43 2.34 16.16
C GLY A 4 46.43 3.44 15.78
N ARG A 5 46.70 4.69 16.19
CA ARG A 5 45.85 5.86 15.89
C ARG A 5 45.44 5.97 14.41
N SER A 6 46.29 5.48 13.49
CA SER A 6 45.99 5.40 12.05
C SER A 6 44.93 4.35 11.69
N ALA A 7 44.94 3.19 12.34
CA ALA A 7 43.95 2.13 12.12
C ALA A 7 42.56 2.59 12.60
N VAL A 8 42.49 3.21 13.78
CA VAL A 8 41.24 3.77 14.32
C VAL A 8 40.70 4.87 13.39
N ARG A 9 41.56 5.77 12.90
CA ARG A 9 41.18 6.82 11.93
C ARG A 9 40.64 6.22 10.62
N ASN A 10 41.28 5.18 10.09
CA ASN A 10 40.86 4.56 8.85
C ASN A 10 39.51 3.85 9.01
N VAL A 11 39.29 3.15 10.13
CA VAL A 11 38.00 2.52 10.45
C VAL A 11 36.90 3.57 10.58
N LEU A 12 37.14 4.68 11.28
CA LEU A 12 36.18 5.78 11.39
C LEU A 12 35.87 6.42 10.03
N ALA A 13 36.88 6.59 9.17
CA ALA A 13 36.68 7.11 7.82
C ALA A 13 35.82 6.16 6.96
N TRP A 14 36.03 4.85 7.05
CA TRP A 14 35.19 3.85 6.38
C TRP A 14 33.75 3.88 6.89
N ILE A 15 33.55 3.92 8.22
CA ILE A 15 32.22 4.04 8.81
C ILE A 15 31.53 5.32 8.32
N GLY A 16 32.25 6.45 8.32
CA GLY A 16 31.73 7.72 7.82
C GLY A 16 31.38 7.67 6.33
N GLY A 17 32.24 7.10 5.51
CA GLY A 17 31.99 6.90 4.07
C GLY A 17 30.75 6.04 3.82
N CYS A 18 30.64 4.90 4.50
CA CYS A 18 29.46 4.02 4.41
C CYS A 18 28.17 4.73 4.87
N ALA A 19 28.24 5.53 5.93
CA ALA A 19 27.10 6.30 6.42
C ALA A 19 26.62 7.34 5.39
N ILE A 20 27.54 8.07 4.75
CA ILE A 20 27.21 9.04 3.70
C ILE A 20 26.54 8.33 2.51
N VAL A 21 27.10 7.21 2.06
CA VAL A 21 26.52 6.43 0.97
C VAL A 21 25.11 5.95 1.33
N ALA A 22 24.90 5.43 2.54
CA ALA A 22 23.59 4.98 2.99
C ALA A 22 22.55 6.13 3.01
N VAL A 23 22.95 7.32 3.44
CA VAL A 23 22.08 8.52 3.43
C VAL A 23 21.73 8.92 2.00
N VAL A 24 22.70 8.97 1.09
CA VAL A 24 22.46 9.34 -0.32
C VAL A 24 21.54 8.32 -1.00
N VAL A 25 21.78 7.02 -0.79
CA VAL A 25 20.92 5.95 -1.34
C VAL A 25 19.52 6.04 -0.77
N GLY A 26 19.39 6.19 0.56
CA GLY A 26 18.10 6.34 1.24
C GLY A 26 17.33 7.55 0.71
N ALA A 27 17.96 8.71 0.61
CA ALA A 27 17.35 9.92 0.06
C ALA A 27 16.91 9.72 -1.39
N THR A 28 17.72 9.05 -2.22
CA THR A 28 17.39 8.76 -3.62
C THR A 28 16.16 7.86 -3.73
N LEU A 29 16.09 6.79 -2.92
CA LEU A 29 14.94 5.89 -2.87
C LEU A 29 13.67 6.61 -2.42
N VAL A 30 13.76 7.45 -1.40
CA VAL A 30 12.63 8.20 -0.85
C VAL A 30 12.12 9.24 -1.84
N CYS A 31 13.01 10.01 -2.48
CA CYS A 31 12.63 11.00 -3.49
C CYS A 31 12.08 10.35 -4.78
N GLY A 32 12.63 9.21 -5.20
CA GLY A 32 12.19 8.47 -6.39
C GLY A 32 10.93 7.62 -6.18
N ALA A 33 10.47 7.43 -4.93
CA ALA A 33 9.40 6.51 -4.57
C ALA A 33 8.09 6.74 -5.33
N LYS A 34 7.71 8.01 -5.57
CA LYS A 34 6.49 8.33 -6.32
C LYS A 34 6.52 7.80 -7.76
N ALA A 35 7.69 7.74 -8.39
CA ALA A 35 7.85 7.23 -9.74
C ALA A 35 7.98 5.71 -9.76
N TRP A 36 8.60 5.11 -8.74
CA TRP A 36 8.96 3.68 -8.77
C TRP A 36 7.95 2.77 -8.07
N LEU A 37 7.28 3.23 -7.02
CA LEU A 37 6.38 2.40 -6.21
C LEU A 37 4.90 2.55 -6.58
N ARG A 38 4.52 3.74 -7.08
CA ARG A 38 3.14 4.10 -7.34
C ARG A 38 2.66 3.51 -8.67
N GLU A 39 1.51 2.84 -8.63
CA GLU A 39 0.80 2.43 -9.84
C GLU A 39 -0.71 2.63 -9.61
N GLU A 40 -1.30 3.56 -10.36
CA GLU A 40 -2.70 3.96 -10.18
C GLU A 40 -3.43 4.02 -11.52
N PRO A 41 -3.66 2.87 -12.17
CA PRO A 41 -4.53 2.82 -13.33
C PRO A 41 -5.93 3.29 -12.92
N LYS A 42 -6.46 4.22 -13.69
CA LYS A 42 -7.79 4.78 -13.46
C LYS A 42 -8.83 3.93 -14.16
N LEU A 43 -9.91 3.60 -13.44
CA LEU A 43 -11.11 3.03 -14.01
C LEU A 43 -12.25 4.06 -13.87
N GLY A 44 -13.06 4.19 -14.93
CA GLY A 44 -14.22 5.09 -14.92
C GLY A 44 -15.37 4.55 -14.05
N ARG A 45 -15.52 3.23 -13.97
CA ARG A 45 -16.43 2.51 -13.07
C ARG A 45 -15.80 1.18 -12.67
N ALA A 46 -16.24 0.64 -11.54
CA ALA A 46 -15.86 -0.67 -11.05
C ALA A 46 -17.04 -1.37 -10.35
N ASP A 47 -17.00 -2.69 -10.22
CA ASP A 47 -18.03 -3.47 -9.53
C ASP A 47 -17.87 -3.42 -8.00
N VAL A 48 -16.65 -3.22 -7.53
CA VAL A 48 -16.31 -3.16 -6.10
C VAL A 48 -15.08 -2.27 -5.82
N ILE A 49 -15.10 -1.58 -4.69
CA ILE A 49 -13.92 -0.91 -4.12
C ILE A 49 -13.33 -1.84 -3.05
N VAL A 50 -12.07 -2.25 -3.20
CA VAL A 50 -11.36 -3.09 -2.23
C VAL A 50 -10.45 -2.23 -1.38
N VAL A 51 -10.70 -2.16 -0.07
CA VAL A 51 -9.93 -1.34 0.89
C VAL A 51 -9.01 -2.24 1.69
N LEU A 52 -7.70 -2.02 1.58
CA LEU A 52 -6.74 -2.80 2.38
C LEU A 52 -6.57 -2.21 3.77
N GLY A 53 -6.39 -3.07 4.78
CA GLY A 53 -6.05 -2.71 6.15
C GLY A 53 -4.66 -2.09 6.32
N GLY A 54 -4.46 -1.34 7.40
CA GLY A 54 -3.20 -0.68 7.78
C GLY A 54 -3.40 0.78 8.22
N GLU A 55 -3.76 1.66 7.28
CA GLU A 55 -3.98 3.10 7.54
C GLU A 55 -5.47 3.46 7.45
N SER A 56 -6.21 3.15 8.51
CA SER A 56 -7.69 3.24 8.57
C SER A 56 -8.31 4.63 8.40
N GLY A 57 -7.54 5.73 8.38
CA GLY A 57 -8.08 7.09 8.23
C GLY A 57 -8.30 7.45 6.77
N GLN A 58 -7.20 7.72 6.07
CA GLN A 58 -7.23 8.20 4.68
C GLN A 58 -7.82 7.17 3.71
N ARG A 59 -7.63 5.86 3.98
CA ARG A 59 -8.21 4.80 3.14
C ARG A 59 -9.73 4.75 3.21
N VAL A 60 -10.32 5.07 4.37
CA VAL A 60 -11.77 5.21 4.50
C VAL A 60 -12.26 6.40 3.67
N ILE A 61 -11.58 7.55 3.78
CA ILE A 61 -11.95 8.77 3.03
C ILE A 61 -11.91 8.48 1.53
N GLY A 62 -10.78 7.96 1.02
CA GLY A 62 -10.62 7.66 -0.40
C GLY A 62 -11.63 6.62 -0.93
N ALA A 63 -12.01 5.64 -0.11
CA ALA A 63 -13.03 4.65 -0.48
C ALA A 63 -14.45 5.23 -0.46
N ALA A 64 -14.78 6.04 0.56
CA ALA A 64 -16.07 6.71 0.65
C ALA A 64 -16.27 7.73 -0.49
N GLU A 65 -15.23 8.49 -0.85
CA GLU A 65 -15.26 9.39 -2.01
C GLU A 65 -15.57 8.65 -3.32
N LEU A 66 -14.92 7.50 -3.56
CA LEU A 66 -15.19 6.68 -4.74
C LEU A 66 -16.61 6.13 -4.74
N TYR A 67 -17.12 5.71 -3.58
CA TYR A 67 -18.48 5.21 -3.43
C TYR A 67 -19.51 6.30 -3.72
N HIS A 68 -19.38 7.47 -3.08
CA HIS A 68 -20.29 8.61 -3.25
C HIS A 68 -20.23 9.22 -4.65
N ALA A 69 -19.08 9.14 -5.32
CA ALA A 69 -18.95 9.50 -6.73
C ALA A 69 -19.59 8.48 -7.69
N GLY A 70 -20.19 7.38 -7.18
CA GLY A 70 -20.85 6.36 -7.99
C GLY A 70 -19.90 5.51 -8.83
N ILE A 71 -18.61 5.49 -8.47
CA ILE A 71 -17.59 4.73 -9.20
C ILE A 71 -17.79 3.23 -9.01
N ALA A 72 -18.18 2.80 -7.81
CA ALA A 72 -18.60 1.42 -7.55
C ALA A 72 -19.77 1.36 -6.55
N PRO A 73 -20.68 0.39 -6.69
CA PRO A 73 -21.88 0.30 -5.86
C PRO A 73 -21.65 -0.34 -4.48
N ARG A 74 -20.46 -0.90 -4.21
CA ARG A 74 -20.12 -1.66 -3.00
C ARG A 74 -18.65 -1.51 -2.61
N VAL A 75 -18.37 -1.71 -1.33
CA VAL A 75 -17.03 -1.66 -0.74
C VAL A 75 -16.73 -2.99 -0.07
N PHE A 76 -15.51 -3.48 -0.18
CA PHE A 76 -15.02 -4.68 0.48
C PHE A 76 -13.74 -4.37 1.25
N VAL A 77 -13.71 -4.64 2.56
CA VAL A 77 -12.54 -4.38 3.42
C VAL A 77 -11.76 -5.67 3.64
N SER A 78 -10.43 -5.63 3.48
CA SER A 78 -9.57 -6.80 3.57
C SER A 78 -8.32 -6.52 4.41
N GLY A 79 -8.12 -7.33 5.46
CA GLY A 79 -6.95 -7.24 6.34
C GLY A 79 -7.28 -7.37 7.82
N GLN A 80 -6.45 -8.07 8.59
CA GLN A 80 -6.58 -8.14 10.04
C GLN A 80 -6.18 -6.82 10.74
N GLY A 81 -6.64 -6.65 11.98
CA GLY A 81 -6.23 -5.56 12.87
C GLY A 81 -7.16 -4.34 12.86
N ASP A 82 -7.46 -3.77 11.69
CA ASP A 82 -8.29 -2.56 11.56
C ASP A 82 -9.53 -2.71 10.67
N CYS A 83 -9.81 -3.90 10.14
CA CYS A 83 -10.93 -4.17 9.25
C CYS A 83 -12.29 -3.73 9.82
N LEU A 84 -12.65 -4.13 11.04
CA LEU A 84 -13.92 -3.70 11.65
C LEU A 84 -13.97 -2.19 11.94
N LEU A 85 -12.82 -1.57 12.23
CA LEU A 85 -12.73 -0.12 12.42
C LEU A 85 -12.94 0.62 11.10
N ILE A 86 -12.33 0.15 10.01
CA ILE A 86 -12.53 0.68 8.65
C ILE A 86 -14.00 0.55 8.27
N THR A 87 -14.62 -0.62 8.45
CA THR A 87 -16.05 -0.85 8.17
C THR A 87 -16.93 0.13 8.93
N ARG A 88 -16.73 0.30 10.25
CA ARG A 88 -17.49 1.28 11.04
C ARG A 88 -17.30 2.71 10.56
N ARG A 89 -16.08 3.09 10.19
CA ARG A 89 -15.79 4.44 9.68
C ARG A 89 -16.37 4.68 8.28
N LEU A 90 -16.46 3.66 7.43
CA LEU A 90 -17.18 3.73 6.16
C LEU A 90 -18.67 3.98 6.38
N VAL A 91 -19.28 3.32 7.36
CA VAL A 91 -20.67 3.58 7.75
C VAL A 91 -20.84 5.03 8.24
N MET A 92 -19.96 5.50 9.12
CA MET A 92 -19.98 6.90 9.57
C MET A 92 -19.74 7.89 8.43
N ALA A 93 -19.01 7.50 7.39
CA ALA A 93 -18.79 8.28 6.17
C ALA A 93 -19.96 8.18 5.17
N GLY A 94 -21.07 7.51 5.52
CA GLY A 94 -22.29 7.46 4.72
C GLY A 94 -22.40 6.29 3.73
N VAL A 95 -21.50 5.30 3.80
CA VAL A 95 -21.65 4.05 3.02
C VAL A 95 -22.59 3.11 3.79
N PRO A 96 -23.74 2.67 3.22
CA PRO A 96 -24.66 1.78 3.91
C PRO A 96 -24.00 0.45 4.31
N ALA A 97 -24.30 -0.07 5.50
CA ALA A 97 -23.64 -1.25 6.05
C ALA A 97 -23.82 -2.49 5.16
N GLU A 98 -24.99 -2.64 4.54
CA GLU A 98 -25.32 -3.70 3.59
C GLU A 98 -24.53 -3.63 2.27
N ARG A 99 -23.87 -2.50 2.00
CA ARG A 99 -22.98 -2.31 0.85
C ARG A 99 -21.51 -2.55 1.19
N ILE A 100 -21.21 -2.90 2.44
CA ILE A 100 -19.84 -3.14 2.93
C ILE A 100 -19.67 -4.61 3.29
N GLY A 101 -18.93 -5.34 2.46
CA GLY A 101 -18.40 -6.66 2.81
C GLY A 101 -17.05 -6.52 3.51
N HIS A 102 -16.61 -7.55 4.21
CA HIS A 102 -15.26 -7.57 4.77
C HIS A 102 -14.74 -8.98 5.07
N GLU A 103 -13.42 -9.11 5.08
CA GLU A 103 -12.69 -10.19 5.73
C GLU A 103 -11.60 -9.58 6.63
N CYS A 104 -11.47 -10.08 7.86
CA CYS A 104 -10.56 -9.50 8.86
C CYS A 104 -9.46 -10.49 9.31
N VAL A 105 -9.10 -11.48 8.49
CA VAL A 105 -8.19 -12.56 8.88
C VAL A 105 -6.83 -12.45 8.17
N SER A 106 -6.80 -11.90 6.96
CA SER A 106 -5.59 -11.82 6.16
C SER A 106 -4.48 -10.96 6.82
N GLY A 107 -3.26 -11.51 6.91
CA GLY A 107 -2.11 -10.84 7.53
C GLY A 107 -1.11 -10.27 6.54
N SER A 108 -1.27 -10.54 5.24
CA SER A 108 -0.34 -10.18 4.19
C SER A 108 -1.07 -9.82 2.90
N THR A 109 -0.46 -8.98 2.05
CA THR A 109 -1.06 -8.59 0.76
C THR A 109 -1.45 -9.79 -0.12
N MET A 110 -0.71 -10.90 -0.04
CA MET A 110 -1.05 -12.14 -0.73
C MET A 110 -2.32 -12.79 -0.17
N GLU A 111 -2.46 -12.86 1.15
CA GLU A 111 -3.67 -13.37 1.80
C GLU A 111 -4.86 -12.44 1.56
N ASN A 112 -4.66 -11.12 1.62
CA ASN A 112 -5.70 -10.13 1.30
C ASN A 112 -6.30 -10.41 -0.08
N ALA A 113 -5.45 -10.61 -1.09
CA ALA A 113 -5.88 -10.89 -2.45
C ALA A 113 -6.63 -12.23 -2.56
N ARG A 114 -6.13 -13.28 -1.90
CA ARG A 114 -6.77 -14.61 -1.93
C ARG A 114 -8.13 -14.60 -1.23
N MET A 115 -8.19 -14.07 -0.02
CA MET A 115 -9.42 -14.01 0.77
C MET A 115 -10.44 -13.08 0.14
N THR A 116 -10.01 -11.95 -0.45
CA THR A 116 -10.91 -11.08 -1.23
C THR A 116 -11.51 -11.84 -2.42
N ARG A 117 -10.68 -12.53 -3.20
CA ARG A 117 -11.16 -13.34 -4.34
C ARG A 117 -12.13 -14.43 -3.89
N GLU A 118 -11.78 -15.17 -2.84
CA GLU A 118 -12.59 -16.27 -2.30
C GLU A 118 -13.95 -15.76 -1.79
N THR A 119 -13.95 -14.68 -1.01
CA THR A 119 -15.18 -14.11 -0.44
C THR A 119 -16.09 -13.51 -1.51
N LEU A 120 -15.53 -13.02 -2.61
CA LEU A 120 -16.26 -12.43 -3.73
C LEU A 120 -16.47 -13.40 -4.89
N ALA A 121 -16.11 -14.68 -4.76
CA ALA A 121 -16.11 -15.65 -5.86
C ALA A 121 -17.51 -15.88 -6.46
N ASP A 122 -18.55 -15.87 -5.62
CA ASP A 122 -19.94 -16.04 -6.04
C ASP A 122 -20.55 -14.75 -6.63
N GLN A 123 -19.77 -13.68 -6.69
CA GLN A 123 -20.19 -12.39 -7.24
C GLN A 123 -19.53 -12.18 -8.59
N GLN A 124 -20.30 -11.71 -9.58
CA GLN A 124 -19.74 -11.31 -10.87
C GLN A 124 -18.96 -10.01 -10.74
N VAL A 125 -17.68 -10.11 -10.38
CA VAL A 125 -16.73 -8.99 -10.33
C VAL A 125 -15.85 -9.06 -11.57
N ASN A 126 -16.02 -8.09 -12.47
CA ASN A 126 -15.18 -7.93 -13.67
C ASN A 126 -14.17 -6.79 -13.50
N SER A 127 -14.44 -5.88 -12.56
CA SER A 127 -13.64 -4.69 -12.32
C SER A 127 -13.62 -4.30 -10.86
N ALA A 128 -12.44 -3.92 -10.35
CA ALA A 128 -12.25 -3.54 -8.96
C ALA A 128 -11.25 -2.39 -8.82
N ILE A 129 -11.46 -1.52 -7.83
CA ILE A 129 -10.51 -0.46 -7.49
C ILE A 129 -9.90 -0.76 -6.13
N LEU A 130 -8.58 -0.86 -6.09
CA LEU A 130 -7.83 -1.07 -4.87
C LEU A 130 -7.53 0.26 -4.17
N VAL A 131 -7.92 0.41 -2.91
CA VAL A 131 -7.65 1.58 -2.07
C VAL A 131 -6.62 1.22 -1.02
N THR A 132 -5.46 1.87 -1.08
CA THR A 132 -4.35 1.66 -0.14
C THR A 132 -3.42 2.88 -0.09
N SER A 133 -2.38 2.88 0.73
CA SER A 133 -1.39 3.97 0.78
C SER A 133 -0.68 4.11 -0.57
N TRP A 134 -0.41 5.33 -1.03
CA TRP A 134 0.12 5.58 -2.38
C TRP A 134 1.38 4.77 -2.74
N TYR A 135 2.32 4.62 -1.80
CA TYR A 135 3.55 3.85 -2.00
C TYR A 135 3.30 2.34 -2.06
N HIS A 136 2.17 1.85 -1.54
CA HIS A 136 1.82 0.43 -1.55
C HIS A 136 1.08 0.00 -2.84
N THR A 137 0.51 0.95 -3.58
CA THR A 137 -0.35 0.68 -4.75
C THR A 137 0.27 -0.29 -5.74
N GLY A 138 1.51 -0.07 -6.18
CA GLY A 138 2.13 -0.93 -7.20
C GLY A 138 2.33 -2.39 -6.77
N ARG A 139 2.83 -2.64 -5.55
CA ARG A 139 2.99 -4.03 -5.07
C ARG A 139 1.63 -4.69 -4.84
N ALA A 140 0.68 -3.95 -4.26
CA ALA A 140 -0.64 -4.47 -4.00
C ALA A 140 -1.33 -4.87 -5.32
N LEU A 141 -1.29 -4.00 -6.32
CA LEU A 141 -1.88 -4.25 -7.63
C LEU A 141 -1.25 -5.44 -8.35
N ALA A 142 0.08 -5.58 -8.29
CA ALA A 142 0.78 -6.73 -8.86
C ALA A 142 0.32 -8.05 -8.23
N VAL A 143 0.11 -8.07 -6.91
CA VAL A 143 -0.40 -9.25 -6.19
C VAL A 143 -1.84 -9.56 -6.54
N PHE A 144 -2.71 -8.55 -6.56
CA PHE A 144 -4.13 -8.74 -6.90
C PHE A 144 -4.31 -9.20 -8.35
N ARG A 145 -3.57 -8.64 -9.31
CA ARG A 145 -3.57 -9.13 -10.71
C ARG A 145 -3.05 -10.56 -10.85
N LYS A 146 -2.07 -10.96 -10.03
CA LYS A 146 -1.57 -12.34 -10.04
C LYS A 146 -2.60 -13.33 -9.48
N VAL A 147 -3.27 -12.97 -8.39
CA VAL A 147 -4.24 -13.85 -7.72
C VAL A 147 -5.59 -13.85 -8.43
N TRP A 148 -5.98 -12.75 -9.05
CA TRP A 148 -7.26 -12.59 -9.72
C TRP A 148 -7.08 -11.87 -11.08
N PRO A 149 -6.47 -12.55 -12.07
CA PRO A 149 -6.11 -11.96 -13.36
C PRO A 149 -7.31 -11.62 -14.26
N GLU A 150 -8.48 -12.21 -14.01
CA GLU A 150 -9.70 -12.00 -14.78
C GLU A 150 -10.36 -10.64 -14.48
N VAL A 151 -10.00 -9.98 -13.37
CA VAL A 151 -10.54 -8.68 -12.97
C VAL A 151 -9.70 -7.54 -13.53
N ALA A 152 -10.37 -6.55 -14.12
CA ALA A 152 -9.76 -5.28 -14.45
C ALA A 152 -9.49 -4.47 -13.18
N TRP A 153 -8.21 -4.25 -12.86
CA TRP A 153 -7.79 -3.58 -11.63
C TRP A 153 -7.44 -2.11 -11.85
N GLY A 154 -8.16 -1.25 -11.13
CA GLY A 154 -7.80 0.14 -10.85
C GLY A 154 -7.13 0.26 -9.48
N ALA A 155 -6.48 1.40 -9.22
CA ALA A 155 -6.02 1.70 -7.87
C ALA A 155 -6.14 3.18 -7.53
N ARG A 156 -6.39 3.46 -6.25
CA ARG A 156 -6.36 4.79 -5.64
C ARG A 156 -5.43 4.77 -4.44
N GLY A 157 -4.29 5.43 -4.60
CA GLY A 157 -3.36 5.72 -3.52
C GLY A 157 -3.87 6.86 -2.65
N VAL A 158 -3.85 6.68 -1.34
CA VAL A 158 -4.15 7.75 -0.37
C VAL A 158 -2.88 8.29 0.26
N PHE A 159 -2.91 9.57 0.64
CA PHE A 159 -1.77 10.30 1.17
C PHE A 159 -2.05 10.76 2.62
N PRO A 160 -1.17 10.46 3.59
CA PRO A 160 -1.27 11.02 4.92
C PRO A 160 -0.94 12.52 4.91
N GLY A 161 -1.95 13.37 5.14
CA GLY A 161 -1.75 14.79 5.45
C GLY A 161 -1.29 15.64 4.27
N ASP A 162 -2.23 16.35 3.67
CA ASP A 162 -2.01 17.10 2.43
C ASP A 162 -1.36 18.50 2.65
N THR A 163 -0.39 18.63 3.57
CA THR A 163 0.27 19.91 3.93
C THR A 163 1.32 20.40 2.91
N LEU A 164 1.49 21.73 2.84
CA LEU A 164 2.29 22.49 1.85
C LEU A 164 3.79 22.11 1.69
N ALA A 165 4.40 21.31 2.58
CA ALA A 165 5.82 20.90 2.52
C ALA A 165 6.10 19.71 1.56
N LYS A 166 5.34 19.63 0.45
CA LYS A 166 4.93 18.40 -0.27
C LYS A 166 5.90 17.77 -1.28
N SER A 167 7.18 18.14 -1.29
CA SER A 167 8.15 17.58 -2.25
C SER A 167 8.88 16.34 -1.72
N VAL A 168 9.14 16.23 -0.42
CA VAL A 168 9.92 15.12 0.15
C VAL A 168 9.07 14.31 1.14
N PRO A 169 8.82 13.00 0.90
CA PRO A 169 8.00 12.16 1.77
C PRO A 169 8.79 11.69 3.01
N ILE A 170 9.29 12.63 3.81
CA ILE A 170 10.15 12.35 4.97
C ILE A 170 9.39 11.56 6.04
N TYR A 171 8.12 11.90 6.30
CA TYR A 171 7.29 11.22 7.28
C TYR A 171 6.97 9.77 6.90
N GLU A 172 7.04 9.45 5.60
CA GLU A 172 6.74 8.11 5.07
C GLU A 172 8.02 7.35 4.72
N ALA A 173 9.21 7.94 4.93
CA ALA A 173 10.48 7.38 4.49
C ALA A 173 10.68 5.95 5.01
N GLY A 174 10.32 5.68 6.26
CA GLY A 174 10.37 4.33 6.83
C GLY A 174 9.45 3.35 6.10
N SER A 175 8.20 3.75 5.83
CA SER A 175 7.22 2.94 5.08
C SER A 175 7.65 2.69 3.63
N ILE A 176 8.22 3.71 2.97
CA ILE A 176 8.76 3.64 1.62
C ILE A 176 9.92 2.65 1.55
N LEU A 177 10.90 2.77 2.44
CA LEU A 177 12.06 1.87 2.48
C LEU A 177 11.62 0.42 2.78
N ALA A 178 10.70 0.24 3.73
CA ALA A 178 10.10 -1.06 4.00
C ALA A 178 9.37 -1.62 2.77
N GLU A 179 8.75 -0.78 1.95
CA GLU A 179 8.06 -1.21 0.74
C GLU A 179 9.02 -1.71 -0.34
N TYR A 180 10.21 -1.11 -0.49
CA TYR A 180 11.26 -1.66 -1.37
C TYR A 180 11.70 -3.05 -0.92
N VAL A 181 11.93 -3.23 0.39
CA VAL A 181 12.29 -4.55 0.95
C VAL A 181 11.17 -5.55 0.71
N LYS A 182 9.90 -5.18 0.94
CA LYS A 182 8.75 -6.04 0.67
C LYS A 182 8.66 -6.39 -0.80
N ARG A 183 8.86 -5.44 -1.73
CA ARG A 183 8.86 -5.74 -3.17
C ARG A 183 9.91 -6.78 -3.54
N ALA A 184 11.14 -6.63 -3.06
CA ALA A 184 12.19 -7.63 -3.29
C ALA A 184 11.82 -9.00 -2.71
N TRP A 185 11.31 -9.04 -1.48
CA TRP A 185 10.85 -10.29 -0.85
C TRP A 185 9.70 -10.95 -1.63
N TYR A 186 8.69 -10.18 -2.07
CA TYR A 186 7.57 -10.68 -2.87
C TYR A 186 8.04 -11.20 -4.24
N ALA A 187 9.00 -10.53 -4.88
CA ALA A 187 9.57 -10.97 -6.15
C ALA A 187 10.22 -12.35 -6.01
N VAL A 188 11.04 -12.55 -4.96
CA VAL A 188 11.68 -13.86 -4.70
C VAL A 188 10.67 -14.91 -4.27
N ARG A 189 9.72 -14.57 -3.40
CA ARG A 189 8.82 -15.55 -2.78
C ARG A 189 7.71 -16.04 -3.70
N TYR A 190 7.25 -15.19 -4.62
CA TYR A 190 6.06 -15.45 -5.42
C TYR A 190 6.28 -15.31 -6.93
N TRP A 191 7.38 -14.74 -7.43
CA TRP A 191 7.66 -14.59 -8.86
C TRP A 191 8.94 -15.29 -9.35
N ALA A 192 9.75 -15.86 -8.46
CA ALA A 192 10.75 -16.86 -8.82
C ALA A 192 10.08 -18.22 -9.04
#